data_AF-A0AAV0RNZ0-F1
#
_entry.id   AF-A0AAV0RNZ0-F1
#
_cell.length_a   1.000
_cell.length_b   1.000
_cell.length_c   1.000
_cell.angle_alpha   90.00
_cell.angle_beta   90.00
_cell.angle_gamma   90.00
#
_symmetry.space_group_name_H-M   'P 1'
#
loop_
_entity.id
_entity.type
_entity.pdbx_description
1 polymer ?
#
loop_
_entity_poly.entity_id
_entity_poly.type
_entity_poly.pdbx_seq_one_letter_code
_entity_poly.pdbx_strand_id
1 'polypeptide(L)'
;MENEELLVLQEQEEAAAVVAEAGARESSVTHGGRYVEYKLLGNIFHVSSKYVPPVHLVGRGSYGVVCCARNAETNEEVAIKKIGNAFDNSVDAKRTLCEIKLLRHMDHENVI
;
A
#
# COMPACT_ATOMS: atom_id res chain seq x y z
N MET A 1 -37.65 -0.42 -11.79
CA MET A 1 -36.78 -0.07 -10.65
C MET A 1 -35.80 -1.18 -10.31
N GLU A 2 -36.12 -2.46 -10.52
CA GLU A 2 -35.20 -3.59 -10.20
C GLU A 2 -34.02 -3.76 -11.19
N ASN A 3 -34.05 -3.09 -12.35
CA ASN A 3 -33.02 -3.26 -13.39
C ASN A 3 -31.87 -2.24 -13.30
N GLU A 4 -32.00 -1.20 -12.46
CA GLU A 4 -30.96 -0.19 -12.23
C GLU A 4 -30.00 -0.60 -11.10
N GLU A 5 -30.50 -1.28 -10.05
CA GLU A 5 -29.64 -1.82 -8.97
C GLU A 5 -28.67 -2.89 -9.47
N LEU A 6 -29.09 -3.72 -10.45
CA LEU A 6 -28.23 -4.77 -11.00
C LEU A 6 -27.03 -4.18 -11.77
N LEU A 7 -27.22 -3.05 -12.47
CA LEU A 7 -26.16 -2.37 -13.21
C LEU A 7 -25.13 -1.72 -12.27
N VAL A 8 -25.62 -1.11 -11.19
CA VAL A 8 -24.76 -0.46 -10.19
C VAL A 8 -23.89 -1.49 -9.48
N LEU A 9 -24.42 -2.67 -9.15
CA LEU A 9 -23.63 -3.74 -8.53
C LEU A 9 -22.57 -4.28 -9.51
N GLN A 10 -22.90 -4.38 -10.80
CA GLN A 10 -21.97 -4.83 -11.83
C GLN A 10 -20.84 -3.80 -12.08
N GLU A 11 -21.15 -2.50 -12.08
CA GLU A 11 -20.15 -1.42 -12.17
C GLU A 11 -19.24 -1.34 -10.93
N GLN A 12 -19.78 -1.64 -9.73
CA GLN A 12 -19.00 -1.69 -8.49
C GLN A 12 -18.04 -2.89 -8.46
N GLU A 13 -18.47 -4.04 -9.01
CA GLU A 13 -17.65 -5.24 -9.13
C GLU A 13 -16.57 -5.09 -10.21
N GLU A 14 -16.88 -4.44 -11.34
CA GLU A 14 -15.88 -4.06 -12.36
C GLU A 14 -14.86 -3.07 -11.81
N ALA A 15 -15.26 -2.05 -11.03
CA ALA A 15 -14.33 -1.10 -10.43
C ALA A 15 -13.35 -1.81 -9.47
N ALA A 16 -13.82 -2.77 -8.67
CA ALA A 16 -12.97 -3.57 -7.79
C ALA A 16 -12.04 -4.52 -8.58
N ALA A 17 -12.51 -5.12 -9.69
CA ALA A 17 -11.71 -5.98 -10.57
C ALA A 17 -10.62 -5.20 -11.31
N VAL A 18 -10.90 -3.97 -11.75
CA VAL A 18 -9.90 -3.07 -12.36
C VAL A 18 -8.80 -2.68 -11.34
N VAL A 19 -9.16 -2.56 -10.06
CA VAL A 19 -8.18 -2.33 -8.98
C VAL A 19 -7.33 -3.58 -8.73
N ALA A 20 -7.91 -4.78 -8.83
CA ALA A 20 -7.22 -6.06 -8.68
C ALA A 20 -6.24 -6.38 -9.83
N GLU A 21 -6.55 -5.96 -11.06
CA GLU A 21 -5.72 -6.21 -12.25
C GLU A 21 -4.48 -5.29 -12.38
N ALA A 22 -4.36 -4.25 -11.53
CA ALA A 22 -3.20 -3.37 -11.50
C ALA A 22 -2.04 -3.93 -10.64
N GLY A 23 -1.81 -5.24 -10.69
CA GLY A 23 -0.63 -5.88 -10.10
C GLY A 23 0.66 -5.28 -10.69
N ALA A 24 1.69 -5.11 -9.87
CA ALA A 24 2.98 -4.57 -10.30
C ALA A 24 3.57 -5.42 -11.45
N ARG A 25 3.50 -4.90 -12.68
CA ARG A 25 3.94 -5.60 -13.90
C ARG A 25 5.45 -5.54 -14.16
N GLU A 26 6.18 -4.70 -13.41
CA GLU A 26 7.60 -4.49 -13.62
C GLU A 26 8.29 -4.25 -12.27
N SER A 27 9.21 -5.14 -11.91
CA SER A 27 10.00 -5.04 -10.69
C SER A 27 11.49 -5.12 -11.00
N SER A 28 12.25 -4.10 -10.61
CA SER A 28 13.71 -4.10 -10.71
C SER A 28 14.31 -4.39 -9.34
N VAL A 29 15.30 -5.30 -9.32
CA VAL A 29 16.06 -5.59 -8.11
C VAL A 29 17.18 -4.56 -8.00
N THR A 30 17.33 -3.96 -6.82
CA THR A 30 18.32 -2.90 -6.56
C THR A 30 19.18 -3.24 -5.34
N HIS A 31 20.22 -2.45 -5.10
CA HIS A 31 21.07 -2.53 -3.90
C HIS A 31 21.62 -3.96 -3.62
N GLY A 32 22.09 -4.64 -4.66
CA GLY A 32 22.67 -5.98 -4.53
C GLY A 32 21.68 -7.06 -4.10
N GLY A 33 20.40 -6.96 -4.47
CA GLY A 33 19.40 -7.98 -4.16
C GLY A 33 18.57 -7.74 -2.91
N ARG A 34 18.89 -6.68 -2.14
CA ARG A 34 18.24 -6.42 -0.84
C ARG A 34 16.91 -5.69 -0.97
N TYR A 35 16.70 -5.02 -2.08
CA TYR A 35 15.51 -4.23 -2.33
C TYR A 35 14.96 -4.48 -3.73
N VAL A 36 13.66 -4.25 -3.86
CA VAL A 36 12.92 -4.34 -5.12
C VAL A 36 12.11 -3.05 -5.26
N GLU A 37 12.04 -2.55 -6.49
CA GLU A 37 11.19 -1.43 -6.85
C GLU A 37 9.94 -1.92 -7.55
N TYR A 38 8.76 -1.53 -7.05
CA TYR A 38 7.48 -1.76 -7.70
C TYR A 38 6.92 -0.44 -8.21
N LYS A 39 6.61 -0.37 -9.51
CA LYS A 39 5.98 0.80 -10.11
C LYS A 39 4.46 0.64 -10.11
N LEU A 40 3.79 1.34 -9.21
CA LEU A 40 2.34 1.32 -9.02
C LEU A 40 1.73 2.66 -9.40
N LEU A 41 1.10 2.72 -10.57
CA LEU A 41 0.37 3.90 -11.06
C LEU A 41 1.16 5.22 -10.90
N GLY A 42 2.41 5.22 -11.39
CA GLY A 42 3.32 6.37 -11.32
C GLY A 42 4.10 6.51 -10.01
N ASN A 43 3.82 5.70 -8.99
CA ASN A 43 4.57 5.70 -7.73
C ASN A 43 5.56 4.55 -7.68
N ILE A 44 6.82 4.86 -7.36
CA ILE A 44 7.86 3.85 -7.13
C ILE A 44 7.86 3.46 -5.66
N PHE A 45 7.59 2.20 -5.36
CA PHE A 45 7.72 1.60 -4.04
C PHE A 45 9.05 0.86 -3.96
N HIS A 46 10.00 1.42 -3.24
CA HIS A 46 11.30 0.79 -3.01
C HIS A 46 11.26 0.09 -1.64
N VAL A 47 11.11 -1.23 -1.67
CA VAL A 47 10.86 -2.06 -0.48
C VAL A 47 11.90 -3.17 -0.37
N SER A 48 12.05 -3.76 0.81
CA SER A 48 12.92 -4.93 1.00
C SER A 48 12.46 -6.10 0.11
N SER A 49 13.41 -6.88 -0.42
CA SER A 49 13.14 -8.00 -1.33
C SER A 49 12.31 -9.14 -0.74
N LYS A 50 12.07 -9.13 0.58
CA LYS A 50 11.14 -10.05 1.24
C LYS A 50 9.67 -9.77 0.95
N TYR A 51 9.32 -8.57 0.51
CA TYR A 51 7.95 -8.24 0.13
C TYR A 51 7.75 -8.62 -1.33
N VAL A 52 6.97 -9.69 -1.54
CA VAL A 52 6.82 -10.34 -2.83
C VAL A 52 5.39 -10.19 -3.37
N PRO A 53 5.18 -10.41 -4.69
CA PRO A 53 3.85 -10.40 -5.28
C PRO A 53 2.87 -11.39 -4.63
N PRO A 54 1.55 -11.10 -4.68
CA PRO A 54 0.94 -9.96 -5.38
C PRO A 54 1.20 -8.61 -4.69
N VAL A 55 1.56 -7.60 -5.50
CA VAL A 55 1.71 -6.21 -5.04
C VAL A 55 0.76 -5.35 -5.85
N HIS A 56 -0.22 -4.74 -5.19
CA HIS A 56 -1.16 -3.81 -5.83
C HIS A 56 -1.48 -2.65 -4.91
N LEU A 57 -2.00 -1.57 -5.49
CA LEU A 57 -2.37 -0.38 -4.74
C LEU A 57 -3.66 -0.62 -3.95
N VAL A 58 -3.68 -0.26 -2.67
CA VAL A 58 -4.84 -0.38 -1.79
C VAL A 58 -5.48 0.99 -1.52
N GLY A 59 -4.68 2.05 -1.43
CA GLY A 59 -5.20 3.37 -1.08
C GLY A 59 -4.29 4.53 -1.46
N ARG A 60 -4.89 5.71 -1.58
CA ARG A 60 -4.20 6.99 -1.81
C ARG A 60 -4.77 8.03 -0.85
N GLY A 61 -3.90 8.89 -0.34
CA GLY A 61 -4.30 10.01 0.51
C GLY A 61 -3.34 11.18 0.40
N SER A 62 -3.59 12.22 1.19
CA SER A 62 -2.77 13.44 1.21
C SER A 62 -1.31 13.21 1.57
N TYR A 63 -1.02 12.20 2.40
CA TYR A 63 0.33 11.90 2.89
C TYR A 63 1.07 10.83 2.07
N GLY A 64 0.42 10.23 1.06
CA GLY A 64 1.05 9.27 0.17
C GLY A 64 0.14 8.14 -0.29
N VAL A 65 0.76 6.99 -0.58
CA VAL A 65 0.12 5.84 -1.22
C VAL A 65 0.38 4.57 -0.43
N VAL A 66 -0.62 3.69 -0.40
CA VAL A 66 -0.56 2.39 0.30
C VAL A 66 -0.69 1.28 -0.71
N CYS A 67 0.23 0.31 -0.68
CA CYS A 67 0.09 -0.94 -1.41
C CYS A 67 -0.02 -2.11 -0.43
N CYS A 68 -0.55 -3.24 -0.88
CA CYS A 68 -0.39 -4.51 -0.19
C CYS A 68 0.80 -5.27 -0.78
N ALA A 69 1.38 -6.14 0.04
CA ALA A 69 2.34 -7.14 -0.41
C ALA A 69 2.32 -8.32 0.56
N ARG A 70 2.82 -9.49 0.12
CA ARG A 70 3.06 -10.60 1.03
C ARG A 70 4.49 -10.55 1.56
N ASN A 71 4.67 -10.67 2.87
CA ASN A 71 5.98 -10.89 3.46
C ASN A 71 6.37 -12.37 3.31
N ALA A 72 7.40 -12.68 2.52
CA ALA A 72 7.84 -14.05 2.25
C ALA A 72 8.44 -14.76 3.49
N GLU A 73 8.85 -14.01 4.51
CA GLU A 73 9.42 -14.58 5.74
C GLU A 73 8.32 -15.07 6.70
N THR A 74 7.24 -14.29 6.84
CA THR A 74 6.14 -14.60 7.78
C THR A 74 4.90 -15.19 7.09
N ASN A 75 4.85 -15.14 5.76
CA ASN A 75 3.67 -15.45 4.94
C ASN A 75 2.43 -14.57 5.23
N GLU A 76 2.61 -13.43 5.90
CA GLU A 76 1.52 -12.50 6.18
C GLU A 76 1.35 -11.47 5.06
N GLU A 77 0.10 -11.12 4.78
CA GLU A 77 -0.21 -9.96 3.94
C GLU A 77 -0.09 -8.68 4.77
N VAL A 78 0.61 -7.69 4.22
CA VAL A 78 0.87 -6.42 4.91
C VAL A 78 0.48 -5.24 4.04
N ALA A 79 0.03 -4.16 4.68
CA ALA A 79 -0.13 -2.86 4.05
C ALA A 79 1.16 -2.03 4.22
N ILE A 80 1.71 -1.54 3.11
CA ILE A 80 2.92 -0.72 3.08
C ILE A 80 2.53 0.70 2.66
N LYS A 81 2.59 1.63 3.62
CA LYS A 81 2.32 3.06 3.41
C LYS A 81 3.61 3.79 3.05
N LYS A 82 3.72 4.27 1.81
CA LYS A 82 4.80 5.16 1.38
C LYS A 82 4.43 6.61 1.74
N ILE A 83 5.19 7.21 2.66
CA ILE A 83 5.03 8.62 3.06
C ILE A 83 5.97 9.48 2.21
N GLY A 84 5.42 10.34 1.37
CA GLY A 84 6.21 11.24 0.52
C GLY A 84 6.72 12.44 1.33
N ASN A 85 7.97 12.86 1.06
CA ASN A 85 8.54 14.11 1.59
C ASN A 85 8.39 14.29 3.11
N ALA A 86 8.43 13.18 3.87
CA ALA A 86 8.09 13.15 5.30
C ALA A 86 8.97 14.08 6.16
N PHE A 87 10.14 14.47 5.66
CA PHE A 87 11.13 15.26 6.39
C PHE A 87 11.25 16.71 5.90
N ASP A 88 10.52 17.09 4.85
CA ASP A 88 10.60 18.46 4.29
C ASP A 88 9.95 19.49 5.22
N ASN A 89 8.92 19.07 5.96
CA ASN A 89 8.20 19.90 6.91
C ASN A 89 8.27 19.31 8.32
N SER A 90 8.70 20.12 9.29
CA SER A 90 8.81 19.71 10.68
C SER A 90 7.48 19.29 11.30
N VAL A 91 6.35 19.84 10.85
CA VAL A 91 5.02 19.46 11.33
C VAL A 91 4.66 18.05 10.85
N ASP A 92 4.89 17.74 9.58
CA ASP A 92 4.61 16.41 9.02
C ASP A 92 5.56 15.36 9.58
N ALA A 93 6.84 15.69 9.74
CA ALA A 93 7.81 14.82 10.40
C ALA A 93 7.38 14.47 11.84
N LYS A 94 6.91 15.46 12.61
CA LYS A 94 6.39 15.24 13.97
C LYS A 94 5.12 14.38 13.96
N ARG A 95 4.21 14.61 13.01
CA ARG A 95 2.98 13.81 12.86
C ARG A 95 3.29 12.36 12.54
N THR A 96 4.17 12.10 11.56
CA THR A 96 4.61 10.75 11.20
C THR A 96 5.32 10.06 12.38
N LEU A 97 6.20 10.77 13.08
CA LEU A 97 6.86 10.21 14.27
C LEU A 97 5.86 9.90 15.39
N CYS A 98 4.86 10.76 15.59
CA CYS A 98 3.81 10.54 16.56
C CYS A 98 2.98 9.29 16.21
N GLU A 99 2.55 9.15 14.95
CA GLU A 99 1.84 7.96 14.45
C GLU A 99 2.65 6.68 14.73
N ILE A 100 3.92 6.64 14.31
CA ILE A 100 4.81 5.49 14.56
C ILE A 100 4.96 5.20 16.05
N LYS A 101 5.16 6.23 16.88
CA LYS A 101 5.34 6.04 18.32
C LYS A 101 4.06 5.53 18.95
N LEU A 102 2.91 6.16 18.68
CA LEU A 102 1.63 5.75 19.28
C LEU A 102 1.29 4.31 18.92
N LEU A 103 1.37 3.93 17.63
CA LEU A 103 1.07 2.56 17.21
C LEU A 103 2.02 1.53 17.83
N ARG A 104 3.30 1.88 18.05
CA ARG A 104 4.25 0.99 18.75
C ARG A 104 4.02 0.85 20.25
N HIS A 105 3.26 1.74 20.88
CA HIS A 105 2.98 1.69 22.34
C HIS A 105 1.59 1.13 22.65
N MET A 106 0.72 0.99 21.65
CA MET A 106 -0.61 0.41 21.82
C MET A 106 -0.56 -1.06 21.42
N ASP A 107 -1.24 -1.90 22.21
CA ASP A 107 -1.42 -3.33 21.94
C ASP A 107 -2.87 -3.68 22.29
N HIS A 108 -3.76 -3.55 21.31
CA HIS A 108 -5.20 -3.71 21.50
C HIS A 108 -5.88 -4.06 20.17
N GLU A 109 -6.79 -5.05 20.16
CA GLU A 109 -7.45 -5.58 18.94
C GLU A 109 -8.13 -4.52 18.06
N ASN A 110 -8.71 -3.49 18.68
CA ASN A 110 -9.37 -2.37 17.98
C ASN A 110 -8.42 -1.22 17.59
N VAL A 111 -7.11 -1.41 17.71
CA VAL A 111 -6.07 -0.44 17.35
C VAL A 111 -5.12 -1.14 16.37
N ILE A 112 -4.77 -0.42 15.31
CA ILE A 112 -3.85 -0.90 14.26
C ILE A 112 -2.44 -1.10 14.82
#